data_AF-A0A959YIU6-F1
#
_entry.id   AF-A0A959YIU6-F1
#
_cell.length_a   1.000
_cell.length_b   1.000
_cell.length_c   1.000
_cell.angle_alpha   90.00
_cell.angle_beta   90.00
_cell.angle_gamma   90.00
#
_symmetry.space_group_name_H-M   'P 1'
#
loop_
_entity.id
_entity.type
_entity.pdbx_description
1 polymer ?
#
loop_
_entity_poly.entity_id
_entity_poly.type
_entity_poly.pdbx_seq_one_letter_code
_entity_poly.pdbx_strand_id
1 'polypeptide(L)'
;MGRNSVKRMGNCGGSGQIGPALLFFLLLLMSFSASAQNERFYIRLSGLVTDFYTADPLRNVLVRVLKDSLPHAEVITTKQGFYEFQLDRGALYTVWFSRDDLVTKHVRIDARDVPVFPDVPFYEMDVQMTMFPWIEGMDYSLFDQALGEASYKHSVRNLSWNVEYTERLRPHLAEAMKTYDKLQRKYKPSQQRKPPVDRL
;
A
#
# COMPACT_ATOMS: atom_id res chain seq x y z
N MET A 1 -1.21 48.06 -91.28
CA MET A 1 -0.17 49.04 -90.86
C MET A 1 -0.59 49.59 -89.51
N GLY A 2 0.10 49.52 -88.39
CA GLY A 2 1.47 49.14 -88.05
C GLY A 2 1.81 49.82 -86.70
N ARG A 3 2.66 49.14 -85.90
CA ARG A 3 3.47 49.63 -84.76
C ARG A 3 2.84 49.80 -83.36
N ASN A 4 3.31 48.93 -82.45
CA ASN A 4 4.00 49.19 -81.17
C ASN A 4 3.56 50.41 -80.32
N SER A 5 3.30 50.23 -79.02
CA SER A 5 4.37 50.24 -78.00
C SER A 5 3.84 50.03 -76.57
N VAL A 6 4.77 49.58 -75.74
CA VAL A 6 4.74 49.11 -74.35
C VAL A 6 4.36 50.19 -73.32
N LYS A 7 3.58 49.83 -72.27
CA LYS A 7 3.93 50.17 -70.87
C LYS A 7 3.23 49.24 -69.86
N ARG A 8 4.04 48.39 -69.21
CA ARG A 8 3.66 47.63 -68.00
C ARG A 8 3.74 48.54 -66.78
N MET A 9 2.77 48.44 -65.87
CA MET A 9 2.88 48.96 -64.50
C MET A 9 2.33 47.92 -63.51
N GLY A 10 3.18 47.55 -62.55
CA GLY A 10 2.81 47.43 -61.14
C GLY A 10 2.04 46.20 -60.69
N ASN A 11 2.76 45.14 -60.37
CA ASN A 11 2.31 44.01 -59.57
C ASN A 11 2.31 44.42 -58.07
N CYS A 12 1.18 44.27 -57.36
CA CYS A 12 1.12 44.29 -55.88
C CYS A 12 0.45 43.00 -55.39
N GLY A 13 1.19 41.90 -55.42
CA GLY A 13 0.85 40.66 -54.73
C GLY A 13 1.48 40.65 -53.35
N GLY A 14 0.65 40.69 -52.31
CA GLY A 14 1.06 40.52 -50.91
C GLY A 14 0.31 39.34 -50.28
N SER A 15 0.39 38.15 -50.87
CA SER A 15 -0.05 36.92 -50.22
C SER A 15 1.00 36.53 -49.18
N GLY A 16 0.79 36.90 -47.93
CA GLY A 16 1.62 36.47 -46.80
C GLY A 16 1.49 34.95 -46.62
N GLN A 17 2.31 34.18 -47.33
CA GLN A 17 2.49 32.76 -47.04
C GLN A 17 3.20 32.64 -45.71
N ILE A 18 2.49 32.11 -44.72
CA ILE A 18 3.04 31.70 -43.44
C ILE A 18 4.06 30.59 -43.74
N GLY A 19 5.34 30.89 -43.54
CA GLY A 19 6.43 29.96 -43.83
C GLY A 19 6.33 28.68 -42.96
N PRO A 20 6.82 27.54 -43.46
CA PRO A 20 6.76 26.26 -42.73
C PRO A 20 7.47 26.32 -41.37
N ALA A 21 8.44 27.23 -41.20
CA ALA A 21 9.09 27.49 -39.92
C ALA A 21 8.16 28.06 -38.85
N LEU A 22 7.20 28.93 -39.23
CA LEU A 22 6.20 29.47 -38.30
C LEU A 22 5.16 28.42 -37.92
N LEU A 23 4.84 27.52 -38.85
CA LEU A 23 3.93 26.39 -38.61
C LEU A 23 4.56 25.33 -37.69
N PHE A 24 5.85 25.04 -37.87
CA PHE A 24 6.63 24.17 -36.98
C PHE A 24 6.79 24.76 -35.57
N PHE A 25 6.98 26.08 -35.47
CA PHE A 25 7.05 26.78 -34.17
C PHE A 25 5.69 26.76 -33.44
N LEU A 26 4.58 26.86 -34.18
CA LEU A 26 3.23 26.73 -33.61
C LEU A 26 2.90 25.31 -33.14
N LEU A 27 3.38 24.28 -33.84
CA LEU A 27 3.21 22.87 -33.46
C LEU A 27 4.03 22.51 -32.21
N LEU A 28 5.18 23.16 -31.98
CA LEU A 28 5.97 22.94 -30.76
C LEU A 28 5.29 23.51 -29.50
N LEU A 29 4.49 24.57 -29.63
CA LEU A 29 3.76 25.21 -28.51
C LEU A 29 2.55 24.40 -28.03
N MET A 30 1.99 23.49 -28.85
CA MET A 30 0.86 22.63 -28.47
C MET A 30 1.28 21.37 -27.69
N SER A 31 2.56 21.01 -27.72
CA SER A 31 3.08 19.79 -27.07
C SER A 31 3.33 19.95 -25.56
N PHE A 32 3.15 21.15 -25.01
CA PHE A 32 3.31 21.43 -23.57
C PHE A 32 1.96 21.48 -22.84
N SER A 33 1.04 20.57 -23.17
CA SER A 33 -0.02 20.21 -22.23
C SER A 33 0.61 19.31 -21.16
N ALA A 34 1.34 19.93 -20.24
CA ALA A 34 1.68 19.28 -18.98
C ALA A 34 0.35 18.95 -18.30
N SER A 35 -0.07 17.69 -18.41
CA SER A 35 -1.13 17.16 -17.58
C SER A 35 -0.66 17.27 -16.13
N ALA A 36 -1.05 18.35 -15.47
CA ALA A 36 -1.09 18.41 -14.02
C ALA A 36 -2.09 17.32 -13.63
N GLN A 37 -1.57 16.10 -13.38
CA GLN A 37 -2.36 15.05 -12.77
C GLN A 37 -2.76 15.61 -11.42
N ASN A 38 -4.03 15.97 -11.30
CA ASN A 38 -4.62 16.37 -10.04
C ASN A 38 -4.69 15.08 -9.21
N GLU A 39 -3.55 14.66 -8.65
CA GLU A 39 -3.46 13.44 -7.85
C GLU A 39 -4.42 13.61 -6.68
N ARG A 40 -5.49 12.83 -6.70
CA ARG A 40 -6.45 12.79 -5.61
C ARG A 40 -5.72 12.27 -4.37
N PHE A 41 -5.90 12.95 -3.25
CA PHE A 41 -5.32 12.51 -1.98
C PHE A 41 -5.63 11.03 -1.70
N TYR A 42 -4.62 10.29 -1.26
CA TYR A 42 -4.73 8.90 -0.82
C TYR A 42 -3.86 8.62 0.40
N ILE A 43 -4.07 7.47 1.02
CA ILE A 43 -3.20 6.93 2.07
C ILE A 43 -2.49 5.73 1.47
N ARG A 44 -1.16 5.80 1.35
CA ARG A 44 -0.33 4.66 0.97
C ARG A 44 -0.14 3.76 2.18
N LEU A 45 -0.68 2.56 2.13
CA LEU A 45 -0.44 1.52 3.11
C LEU A 45 0.49 0.49 2.50
N SER A 46 1.65 0.26 3.10
CA SER A 46 2.60 -0.74 2.61
C SER A 46 3.42 -1.34 3.73
N GLY A 47 4.07 -2.47 3.45
CA GLY A 47 5.04 -3.05 4.38
C GLY A 47 5.53 -4.42 3.93
N LEU A 48 6.26 -5.08 4.81
CA LEU A 48 6.71 -6.45 4.64
C LEU A 48 5.99 -7.36 5.64
N VAL A 49 5.71 -8.57 5.18
CA VAL A 49 5.32 -9.69 6.03
C VAL A 49 6.52 -10.62 6.19
N THR A 50 6.92 -10.89 7.43
CA THR A 50 8.10 -11.71 7.74
C THR A 50 7.80 -12.79 8.78
N ASP A 51 8.63 -13.83 8.80
CA ASP A 51 8.61 -14.83 9.86
C ASP A 51 9.07 -14.20 11.18
N PHE A 52 8.36 -14.46 12.27
CA PHE A 52 8.65 -13.89 13.58
C PHE A 52 10.04 -14.27 14.12
N TYR A 53 10.53 -15.47 13.81
CA TYR A 53 11.79 -15.98 14.34
C TYR A 53 12.97 -15.72 13.43
N THR A 54 12.80 -15.95 12.13
CA THR A 54 13.91 -15.83 11.17
C THR A 54 14.01 -14.45 10.54
N ALA A 55 12.97 -13.63 10.66
CA ALA A 55 12.79 -12.39 9.92
C ALA A 55 12.80 -12.57 8.39
N ASP A 56 12.73 -13.81 7.89
CA ASP A 56 12.67 -14.10 6.47
C ASP A 56 11.36 -13.58 5.88
N PRO A 57 11.36 -13.05 4.64
CA PRO A 57 10.12 -12.62 4.01
C PRO A 57 9.16 -13.77 3.73
N LEU A 58 7.88 -13.54 4.03
CA LEU A 58 6.80 -14.50 3.82
C LEU A 58 6.03 -14.17 2.55
N ARG A 59 6.23 -15.00 1.53
CA ARG A 59 5.39 -15.03 0.32
C ARG A 59 4.04 -15.70 0.58
N ASN A 60 3.10 -15.48 -0.33
CA ASN A 60 1.80 -16.14 -0.35
C ASN A 60 0.96 -15.87 0.90
N VAL A 61 1.18 -14.75 1.59
CA VAL A 61 0.29 -14.27 2.64
C VAL A 61 -0.79 -13.43 1.96
N LEU A 62 -2.05 -13.77 2.22
CA LEU A 62 -3.19 -12.97 1.79
C LEU A 62 -3.31 -11.77 2.72
N VAL A 63 -3.15 -10.57 2.17
CA VAL A 63 -3.42 -9.31 2.86
C VAL A 63 -4.76 -8.78 2.34
N ARG A 64 -5.75 -8.66 3.22
CA ARG A 64 -7.12 -8.24 2.88
C ARG A 64 -7.50 -6.98 3.63
N VAL A 65 -8.01 -6.00 2.90
CA VAL A 65 -8.52 -4.75 3.44
C VAL A 65 -10.04 -4.79 3.46
N LEU A 66 -10.62 -4.55 4.63
CA LEU A 66 -12.04 -4.23 4.80
C LEU A 66 -12.20 -2.72 4.95
N LYS A 67 -13.16 -2.12 4.26
CA LYS A 67 -13.58 -0.72 4.39
C LYS A 67 -14.96 -0.69 5.03
N ASP A 68 -15.06 -0.11 6.23
CA ASP A 68 -16.28 -0.10 7.04
C ASP A 68 -16.89 -1.51 7.18
N SER A 69 -16.03 -2.48 7.51
CA SER A 69 -16.34 -3.92 7.65
C SER A 69 -16.72 -4.67 6.37
N LEU A 70 -16.78 -4.01 5.21
CA LEU A 70 -17.04 -4.65 3.92
C LEU A 70 -15.72 -4.97 3.19
N PRO A 71 -15.62 -6.11 2.48
CA PRO A 71 -14.46 -6.39 1.63
C PRO A 71 -14.20 -5.25 0.64
N HIS A 72 -12.95 -4.77 0.59
CA HIS A 72 -12.56 -3.64 -0.26
C HIS A 72 -11.48 -4.02 -1.28
N ALA A 73 -10.40 -4.64 -0.82
CA ALA A 73 -9.28 -5.04 -1.68
C ALA A 73 -8.50 -6.20 -1.04
N GLU A 74 -7.76 -6.95 -1.85
CA GLU A 74 -6.83 -7.95 -1.37
C GLU A 74 -5.63 -8.08 -2.31
N VAL A 75 -4.47 -8.42 -1.74
CA VAL A 75 -3.25 -8.75 -2.48
C VAL A 75 -2.58 -9.95 -1.84
N ILE A 76 -1.77 -10.66 -2.61
CA ILE A 76 -0.89 -11.71 -2.10
C ILE A 76 0.52 -11.15 -2.02
N THR A 77 1.21 -11.38 -0.91
CA THR A 77 2.59 -10.88 -0.74
C THR A 77 3.54 -11.42 -1.80
N THR A 78 4.49 -10.58 -2.22
CA THR A 78 5.53 -10.95 -3.18
C THR A 78 6.53 -11.95 -2.60
N LYS A 79 7.51 -12.39 -3.39
CA LYS A 79 8.63 -13.22 -2.90
C LYS A 79 9.43 -12.53 -1.78
N GLN A 80 9.43 -11.20 -1.76
CA GLN A 80 10.07 -10.37 -0.75
C GLN A 80 9.13 -10.04 0.42
N GLY A 81 7.95 -10.67 0.51
CA GLY A 81 6.98 -10.40 1.57
C GLY A 81 6.26 -9.06 1.45
N PHE A 82 6.48 -8.32 0.37
CA PHE A 82 5.95 -6.97 0.19
C PHE A 82 4.47 -6.98 -0.19
N TYR A 83 3.75 -5.96 0.28
CA TYR A 83 2.39 -5.62 -0.11
C TYR A 83 2.17 -4.10 -0.11
N GLU A 84 1.19 -3.63 -0.88
CA GLU A 84 0.81 -2.21 -0.94
C GLU A 84 -0.67 -2.05 -1.27
N PHE A 85 -1.30 -1.00 -0.71
CA PHE A 85 -2.62 -0.50 -1.03
C PHE A 85 -2.62 1.03 -1.09
N GLN A 86 -3.50 1.58 -1.92
CA GLN A 86 -3.93 2.98 -1.82
C GLN A 86 -5.32 3.01 -1.21
N LEU A 87 -5.47 3.71 -0.09
CA LEU A 87 -6.74 3.83 0.63
C LEU A 87 -7.27 5.26 0.48
N ASP A 88 -8.59 5.40 0.45
CA ASP A 88 -9.24 6.70 0.54
C ASP A 88 -9.28 7.20 1.99
N ARG A 89 -9.53 8.50 2.17
CA ARG A 89 -10.03 9.04 3.44
C ARG A 89 -11.50 8.65 3.68
N GLY A 90 -11.98 8.90 4.89
CA GLY A 90 -13.42 8.90 5.20
C GLY A 90 -13.99 7.53 5.60
N ALA A 91 -13.14 6.55 5.92
CA ALA A 91 -13.59 5.21 6.30
C ALA A 91 -12.71 4.62 7.42
N LEU A 92 -13.25 3.60 8.09
CA LEU A 92 -12.49 2.75 8.99
C LEU A 92 -11.99 1.53 8.21
N TYR A 93 -10.68 1.34 8.19
CA TYR A 93 -10.06 0.19 7.55
C TYR A 93 -9.63 -0.86 8.56
N THR A 94 -9.86 -2.14 8.22
CA THR A 94 -9.26 -3.28 8.92
C THR A 94 -8.42 -4.07 7.94
N VAL A 95 -7.14 -4.26 8.25
CA VAL A 95 -6.17 -4.92 7.36
C VAL A 95 -5.80 -6.27 7.98
N TRP A 96 -6.25 -7.35 7.36
CA TRP A 96 -6.04 -8.72 7.79
C TRP A 96 -4.86 -9.36 7.06
N PHE A 97 -4.08 -10.16 7.77
CA PHE A 97 -2.97 -10.94 7.27
C PHE A 97 -3.23 -12.41 7.59
N SER A 98 -3.34 -13.24 6.55
CA SER A 98 -3.72 -14.64 6.70
C SER A 98 -2.95 -15.55 5.76
N ARG A 99 -2.58 -16.73 6.27
CA ARG A 99 -2.11 -17.89 5.51
C ARG A 99 -2.45 -19.14 6.33
N ASP A 100 -2.86 -20.23 5.69
CA ASP A 100 -3.46 -21.39 6.38
C ASP A 100 -2.59 -22.00 7.50
N ASP A 101 -1.27 -21.91 7.35
CA ASP A 101 -0.29 -22.43 8.31
C ASP A 101 0.12 -21.42 9.40
N LEU A 102 -0.35 -20.17 9.34
CA LEU A 102 0.09 -19.06 10.21
C LEU A 102 -1.06 -18.42 10.99
N VAL A 103 -0.75 -17.91 12.18
CA VAL A 103 -1.69 -17.16 13.02
C VAL A 103 -2.17 -15.92 12.30
N THR A 104 -3.49 -15.82 12.11
CA THR A 104 -4.13 -14.66 11.46
C THR A 104 -4.07 -13.45 12.38
N LYS A 105 -3.74 -12.28 11.81
CA LYS A 105 -3.53 -11.03 12.55
C LYS A 105 -4.17 -9.88 11.79
N HIS A 106 -4.45 -8.78 12.48
CA HIS A 106 -4.91 -7.57 11.82
C HIS A 106 -4.49 -6.28 12.53
N VAL A 107 -4.61 -5.16 11.80
CA VAL A 107 -4.51 -3.79 12.33
C VAL A 107 -5.73 -2.97 11.90
N ARG A 108 -5.98 -1.85 12.57
CA ARG A 108 -7.04 -0.91 12.22
C ARG A 108 -6.48 0.47 11.89
N ILE A 109 -7.04 1.10 10.86
CA ILE A 109 -6.66 2.44 10.42
C ILE A 109 -7.94 3.26 10.28
N ASP A 110 -8.14 4.21 11.20
CA ASP A 110 -9.26 5.13 11.16
C ASP A 110 -8.91 6.39 10.37
N ALA A 111 -9.39 6.43 9.13
CA ALA A 111 -9.18 7.55 8.21
C ALA A 111 -10.38 8.50 8.15
N ARG A 112 -11.37 8.38 9.04
CA ARG A 112 -12.61 9.17 8.99
C ARG A 112 -12.36 10.67 9.25
N ASP A 113 -11.42 10.98 10.13
CA ASP A 113 -11.07 12.35 10.51
C ASP A 113 -10.00 13.00 9.60
N VAL A 114 -9.55 12.29 8.56
CA VAL A 114 -8.63 12.86 7.57
C VAL A 114 -9.36 13.97 6.78
N PRO A 115 -8.81 15.20 6.72
CA PRO A 115 -9.50 16.33 6.11
C PRO A 115 -9.78 16.14 4.62
N VAL A 116 -10.77 16.86 4.10
CA VAL A 116 -11.15 16.81 2.67
C VAL A 116 -10.04 17.30 1.76
N PHE A 117 -9.31 18.31 2.22
CA PHE A 117 -8.17 18.93 1.54
C PHE A 117 -6.95 18.87 2.46
N PRO A 118 -6.23 17.73 2.49
CA PRO A 118 -4.96 17.65 3.18
C PRO A 118 -3.92 18.51 2.47
N ASP A 119 -2.97 19.06 3.22
CA ASP A 119 -1.89 19.89 2.69
C ASP A 119 -0.80 19.09 1.95
N VAL A 120 -0.97 17.77 1.86
CA VAL A 120 -0.02 16.83 1.25
C VAL A 120 -0.75 15.94 0.24
N PRO A 121 -0.06 15.42 -0.79
CA PRO A 121 -0.69 14.56 -1.79
C PRO A 121 -1.08 13.19 -1.22
N PHE A 122 -0.40 12.70 -0.18
CA PHE A 122 -0.75 11.45 0.48
C PHE A 122 -0.20 11.37 1.90
N TYR A 123 -0.77 10.46 2.70
CA TYR A 123 -0.14 9.97 3.92
C TYR A 123 0.47 8.59 3.70
N GLU A 124 1.57 8.31 4.38
CA GLU A 124 2.23 7.02 4.34
C GLU A 124 2.03 6.28 5.66
N MET A 125 1.60 5.03 5.55
CA MET A 125 1.40 4.10 6.67
C MET A 125 2.27 2.87 6.41
N ASP A 126 3.41 2.82 7.10
CA ASP A 126 4.27 1.65 7.12
C ASP A 126 3.75 0.64 8.16
N VAL A 127 3.41 -0.56 7.69
CA VAL A 127 2.88 -1.66 8.51
C VAL A 127 3.70 -2.92 8.26
N GLN A 128 4.76 -3.08 9.04
CA GLN A 128 5.49 -4.34 9.12
C GLN A 128 4.69 -5.36 9.92
N MET A 129 4.57 -6.58 9.40
CA MET A 129 3.85 -7.66 10.07
C MET A 129 4.74 -8.87 10.22
N THR A 130 4.88 -9.36 11.45
CA THR A 130 5.51 -10.66 11.72
C THR A 130 4.45 -11.71 11.93
N MET A 131 4.62 -12.88 11.32
CA MET A 131 3.71 -14.01 11.46
C MET A 131 4.46 -15.24 11.97
N PHE A 132 3.72 -16.16 12.59
CA PHE A 132 4.28 -17.41 13.10
C PHE A 132 3.25 -18.54 12.99
N PRO A 133 3.70 -19.81 12.94
CA PRO A 133 2.79 -20.94 12.74
C PRO A 133 1.78 -21.16 13.88
N TRP A 134 0.70 -21.87 13.57
CA TRP A 134 -0.17 -22.43 14.62
C TRP A 134 0.53 -23.56 15.37
N ILE A 135 0.26 -23.67 16.67
CA ILE A 135 0.66 -24.77 17.53
C ILE A 135 -0.57 -25.23 18.30
N GLU A 136 -0.81 -26.54 18.29
CA GLU A 136 -1.90 -27.15 19.03
C GLU A 136 -1.81 -26.87 20.53
N GLY A 137 -2.96 -26.55 21.14
CA GLY A 137 -3.06 -26.29 22.58
C GLY A 137 -2.71 -24.87 23.03
N MET A 138 -2.45 -23.94 22.11
CA MET A 138 -2.36 -22.52 22.42
C MET A 138 -3.72 -21.81 22.26
N ASP A 139 -4.00 -20.88 23.16
CA ASP A 139 -5.09 -19.90 23.01
C ASP A 139 -4.59 -18.70 22.18
N TYR A 140 -5.33 -18.41 21.10
CA TYR A 140 -5.02 -17.34 20.15
C TYR A 140 -5.99 -16.16 20.21
N SER A 141 -6.92 -16.15 21.16
CA SER A 141 -7.93 -15.09 21.31
C SER A 141 -7.35 -13.68 21.43
N LEU A 142 -6.10 -13.54 21.91
CA LEU A 142 -5.40 -12.27 21.92
C LEU A 142 -5.17 -11.69 20.52
N PHE A 143 -4.96 -12.53 19.51
CA PHE A 143 -4.73 -12.12 18.11
C PHE A 143 -6.03 -11.82 17.35
N ASP A 144 -7.19 -12.06 17.97
CA ASP A 144 -8.50 -11.58 17.50
C ASP A 144 -8.69 -10.07 17.77
N GLN A 145 -7.80 -9.47 18.56
CA GLN A 145 -7.71 -8.02 18.74
C GLN A 145 -6.75 -7.41 17.70
N ALA A 146 -6.96 -6.14 17.37
CA ALA A 146 -6.05 -5.44 16.48
C ALA A 146 -4.66 -5.34 17.12
N LEU A 147 -3.59 -5.65 16.39
CA LEU A 147 -2.24 -5.54 16.92
C LEU A 147 -1.71 -4.11 16.93
N GLY A 148 -2.38 -3.23 16.21
CA GLY A 148 -2.11 -1.80 16.15
C GLY A 148 -3.33 -1.05 15.64
N GLU A 149 -3.48 0.18 16.12
CA GLU A 149 -4.53 1.10 15.70
C GLU A 149 -3.88 2.42 15.28
N ALA A 150 -4.29 2.96 14.13
CA ALA A 150 -3.90 4.29 13.68
C ALA A 150 -5.14 5.18 13.55
N SER A 151 -4.99 6.46 13.83
CA SER A 151 -6.04 7.47 13.62
C SER A 151 -5.42 8.79 13.18
N TYR A 152 -6.22 9.66 12.58
CA TYR A 152 -5.78 11.02 12.32
C TYR A 152 -5.57 11.76 13.65
N LYS A 153 -4.51 12.56 13.74
CA LYS A 153 -4.19 13.39 14.91
C LYS A 153 -4.07 14.84 14.48
N HIS A 154 -5.02 15.68 14.92
CA HIS A 154 -5.02 17.11 14.59
C HIS A 154 -3.77 17.85 15.08
N SER A 155 -3.15 17.42 16.18
CA SER A 155 -1.95 18.05 16.74
C SER A 155 -0.74 17.99 15.81
N VAL A 156 -0.58 16.89 15.07
CA VAL A 156 0.50 16.68 14.10
C VAL A 156 0.02 16.70 12.65
N ARG A 157 -1.30 16.88 12.45
CA ARG A 157 -2.00 16.94 11.17
C ARG A 157 -1.67 15.77 10.24
N ASN A 158 -1.58 14.56 10.81
CA ASN A 158 -1.21 13.34 10.11
C ASN A 158 -1.95 12.13 10.68
N LEU A 159 -2.00 11.03 9.92
CA LEU A 159 -2.29 9.71 10.48
C LEU A 159 -1.14 9.27 11.37
N SER A 160 -1.46 8.70 12.54
CA SER A 160 -0.44 8.27 13.49
C SER A 160 -0.90 7.06 14.27
N TRP A 161 0.04 6.19 14.60
CA TRP A 161 -0.18 5.04 15.47
C TRP A 161 -0.60 5.48 16.87
N ASN A 162 -1.56 4.77 17.43
CA ASN A 162 -2.00 4.90 18.80
C ASN A 162 -0.99 4.18 19.71
N VAL A 163 0.05 4.89 20.11
CA VAL A 163 1.11 4.37 20.98
C VAL A 163 0.53 3.86 22.30
N GLU A 164 -0.42 4.58 22.91
CA GLU A 164 -1.04 4.17 24.17
C GLU A 164 -1.78 2.83 24.03
N TYR A 165 -2.49 2.62 22.93
CA TYR A 165 -3.12 1.34 22.62
C TYR A 165 -2.08 0.21 22.58
N THR A 166 -1.04 0.37 21.77
CA THR A 166 -0.01 -0.66 21.58
C THR A 166 0.75 -0.94 22.88
N GLU A 167 1.02 0.10 23.67
CA GLU A 167 1.71 -0.03 24.96
C GLU A 167 0.90 -0.82 25.99
N ARG A 168 -0.43 -0.72 25.96
CA ARG A 168 -1.33 -1.54 26.80
C ARG A 168 -1.39 -3.00 26.33
N LEU A 169 -1.33 -3.24 25.02
CA LEU A 169 -1.39 -4.59 24.45
C LEU A 169 -0.07 -5.36 24.59
N ARG A 170 1.07 -4.67 24.56
CA ARG A 170 2.43 -5.22 24.63
C ARG A 170 2.66 -6.26 25.74
N PRO A 171 2.30 -6.05 27.02
CA PRO A 171 2.52 -7.07 28.06
C PRO A 171 1.71 -8.35 27.82
N HIS A 172 0.50 -8.24 27.26
CA HIS A 172 -0.31 -9.41 26.92
C HIS A 172 0.30 -10.18 25.76
N LEU A 173 0.78 -9.49 24.72
CA LEU A 173 1.49 -10.12 23.61
C LEU A 173 2.77 -10.82 24.08
N ALA A 174 3.52 -10.21 25.00
CA ALA A 174 4.73 -10.80 25.54
C ALA A 174 4.43 -12.11 26.30
N GLU A 175 3.38 -12.16 27.13
CA GLU A 175 3.02 -13.38 27.85
C GLU A 175 2.47 -14.46 26.90
N ALA A 176 1.71 -14.08 25.87
CA ALA A 176 1.25 -14.99 24.83
C ALA A 176 2.43 -15.61 24.07
N MET A 177 3.42 -14.80 23.67
CA MET A 177 4.62 -15.29 22.98
C MET A 177 5.52 -16.15 23.87
N LYS A 178 5.62 -15.84 25.16
CA LYS A 178 6.31 -16.71 26.12
C LYS A 178 5.63 -18.07 26.28
N THR A 179 4.30 -18.09 26.26
CA THR A 179 3.52 -19.34 26.28
C THR A 179 3.73 -20.13 24.98
N TYR A 180 3.67 -19.44 23.83
CA TYR A 180 3.99 -20.01 22.53
C TYR A 180 5.39 -20.65 22.52
N ASP A 181 6.42 -19.95 22.99
CA ASP A 181 7.80 -20.45 23.02
C ASP A 181 7.94 -21.73 23.85
N LYS A 182 7.24 -21.82 25.00
CA LYS A 182 7.22 -23.03 25.83
C LYS A 182 6.60 -24.21 25.08
N LEU A 183 5.47 -23.98 24.41
CA LEU A 183 4.78 -25.01 23.62
C LEU A 183 5.64 -25.45 22.42
N GLN A 184 6.24 -24.49 21.71
CA GLN A 184 7.12 -24.79 20.58
C GLN A 184 8.34 -25.62 20.97
N ARG A 185 8.94 -25.34 22.14
CA ARG A 185 10.04 -26.17 22.69
C ARG A 185 9.60 -27.58 23.05
N LYS A 186 8.36 -27.78 23.49
CA LYS A 186 7.80 -29.11 23.77
C LYS A 186 7.48 -29.87 22.47
N TYR A 187 7.05 -29.13 21.44
CA TYR A 187 6.63 -29.69 20.15
C TYR A 187 7.79 -30.12 19.24
N LYS A 188 8.91 -29.38 19.23
CA LYS A 188 10.09 -29.72 18.41
C LYS A 188 10.68 -31.12 18.72
N PRO A 189 10.85 -31.55 19.98
CA PRO A 189 11.32 -32.89 20.32
C PRO A 189 10.33 -34.01 19.97
N SER A 190 9.01 -33.76 20.04
CA SER A 190 8.01 -34.81 19.73
C SER A 190 7.96 -35.18 18.25
N GLN A 191 8.21 -34.24 17.33
CA GLN A 191 8.30 -34.57 15.90
C GLN A 191 9.61 -35.28 15.51
N GLN A 192 10.67 -35.14 16.31
CA GLN A 192 11.93 -35.86 16.08
C GLN A 192 11.87 -37.33 16.53
N ARG A 193 10.90 -37.69 17.37
CA ARG A 193 10.60 -39.08 17.70
C ARG A 193 9.84 -39.71 16.53
N LYS A 194 10.55 -40.13 15.48
CA LYS A 194 10.00 -41.07 14.51
C LYS A 194 9.43 -42.27 15.28
N PRO A 195 8.22 -42.76 14.96
CA PRO A 195 7.77 -44.04 15.50
C PRO A 195 8.81 -45.12 15.15
N PRO A 196 9.04 -46.13 16.02
CA PRO A 196 9.86 -47.27 15.64
C PRO A 196 9.36 -47.80 14.31
N VAL A 197 10.25 -47.84 13.31
CA VAL A 197 10.00 -48.54 12.04
C VAL A 197 10.15 -50.03 12.34
N ASP A 198 9.23 -50.57 13.14
CA ASP A 198 9.14 -51.99 13.45
C ASP A 198 7.68 -52.41 13.33
N ARG A 199 7.34 -52.89 12.13
CA ARG A 199 6.78 -54.23 11.84
C ARG A 199 5.80 -54.18 10.66
N LEU A 200 6.31 -54.42 9.47
CA LEU A 200 5.64 -55.19 8.41
C LEU A 200 6.50 -56.41 8.14
#